data_AF-A0A3B1K425-F1
#
_entry.id   AF-A0A3B1K425-F1
#
_cell.length_a   1.000
_cell.length_b   1.000
_cell.length_c   1.000
_cell.angle_alpha   90.00
_cell.angle_beta   90.00
_cell.angle_gamma   90.00
#
_symmetry.space_group_name_H-M   'P 1'
#
loop_
_entity.id
_entity.type
_entity.pdbx_description
1 polymer ?
#
loop_
_entity_poly.entity_id
_entity_poly.type
_entity_poly.pdbx_seq_one_letter_code
_entity_poly.pdbx_strand_id
1 'polypeptide(L)'
;MANNCVEPQKPFSLFALSNFRIEKKIGRGQFSEVYRATYLLENQQVALKKVQIFEMMDAKSRQDCIKEIDLLKQLNHPNVIKYLDSFIEDNELNIVLELADAGDLSHMIKMAALQSPFYSDQMNLLSLCQKIEQCDYPPLPPEHFSEKLRSLVSMCINPDADERPDIVFVLQFSKQMQLWTAST
;
A
#
# COMPACT_ATOMS: atom_id res chain seq x y z
N MET A 1 38.43 28.61 -17.82
CA MET A 1 38.67 27.41 -16.98
C MET A 1 37.41 27.16 -16.16
N ALA A 2 37.10 25.88 -15.93
CA ALA A 2 35.87 25.30 -15.39
C ALA A 2 34.68 25.25 -16.37
N ASN A 3 34.79 24.30 -17.28
CA ASN A 3 33.66 23.61 -17.91
C ASN A 3 32.81 22.98 -16.81
N ASN A 4 31.57 23.42 -16.63
CA ASN A 4 30.55 22.62 -15.96
C ASN A 4 29.73 21.95 -17.05
N CYS A 5 30.21 20.78 -17.47
CA CYS A 5 29.47 19.84 -18.28
C CYS A 5 28.15 19.54 -17.56
N VAL A 6 27.04 19.99 -18.13
CA VAL A 6 25.72 19.45 -17.80
C VAL A 6 25.77 17.99 -18.25
N GLU A 7 25.78 17.06 -17.28
CA GLU A 7 25.72 15.63 -17.56
C GLU A 7 24.48 15.33 -18.42
N PRO A 8 24.61 14.47 -19.45
CA PRO A 8 23.49 14.12 -20.30
C PRO A 8 22.40 13.43 -19.45
N GLN A 9 21.17 13.92 -19.59
CA GLN A 9 19.99 13.30 -19.01
C GLN A 9 19.96 11.81 -19.36
N LYS A 10 19.86 10.94 -18.34
CA LYS A 10 19.85 9.48 -18.47
C LYS A 10 18.83 9.06 -19.55
N PRO A 11 19.25 8.46 -20.67
CA PRO A 11 18.35 8.09 -21.76
C PRO A 11 17.77 6.69 -21.50
N PHE A 12 16.45 6.55 -21.68
CA PHE A 12 15.65 5.30 -21.62
C PHE A 12 15.66 4.56 -20.27
N SER A 13 14.47 4.28 -19.72
CA SER A 13 14.31 3.46 -18.51
C SER A 13 15.03 2.13 -18.69
N LEU A 14 16.06 1.85 -17.88
CA LEU A 14 16.81 0.58 -17.88
C LEU A 14 15.97 -0.60 -17.34
N PHE A 15 14.68 -0.39 -17.12
CA PHE A 15 13.76 -1.37 -16.58
C PHE A 15 13.01 -2.06 -17.71
N ALA A 16 13.22 -3.38 -17.78
CA ALA A 16 12.47 -4.33 -18.58
C ALA A 16 12.11 -5.50 -17.68
N LEU A 17 11.03 -6.22 -17.97
CA LEU A 17 10.57 -7.38 -17.20
C LEU A 17 11.65 -8.45 -17.06
N SER A 18 12.54 -8.58 -18.05
CA SER A 18 13.71 -9.47 -18.00
C SER A 18 14.70 -9.16 -16.86
N ASN A 19 14.71 -7.92 -16.36
CA ASN A 19 15.52 -7.51 -15.21
C ASN A 19 14.87 -7.86 -13.86
N PHE A 20 13.69 -8.48 -13.86
CA PHE A 20 12.98 -8.88 -12.66
C PHE A 20 12.77 -10.39 -12.60
N ARG A 21 13.05 -10.96 -11.43
CA ARG A 21 12.57 -12.29 -11.08
C ARG A 21 11.27 -12.14 -10.29
N ILE A 22 10.15 -12.42 -10.94
CA ILE A 22 8.81 -12.42 -10.32
C ILE A 22 8.68 -13.64 -9.40
N GLU A 23 8.29 -13.42 -8.15
CA GLU A 23 8.26 -14.48 -7.12
C GLU A 23 6.82 -14.91 -6.80
N LYS A 24 6.04 -14.02 -6.21
CA LYS A 24 4.71 -14.33 -5.65
C LYS A 24 3.75 -13.18 -5.90
N LYS A 25 2.52 -13.50 -6.29
CA LYS A 25 1.42 -12.53 -6.31
C LYS A 25 1.03 -12.14 -4.88
N ILE A 26 1.10 -10.85 -4.57
CA ILE A 26 0.82 -10.28 -3.24
C ILE A 26 -0.42 -9.39 -3.22
N GLY A 27 -0.96 -9.01 -4.38
CA GLY A 27 -2.17 -8.21 -4.46
C GLY A 27 -2.92 -8.37 -5.78
N ARG A 28 -4.23 -8.11 -5.74
CA ARG A 28 -5.10 -8.06 -6.93
C ARG A 28 -6.08 -6.89 -6.78
N GLY A 29 -6.03 -5.97 -7.73
CA GLY A 29 -7.04 -4.94 -7.95
C GLY A 29 -7.94 -5.32 -9.13
N GLN A 30 -8.84 -4.41 -9.49
CA GLN A 30 -9.78 -4.61 -10.61
C GLN A 30 -9.06 -4.75 -11.96
N PHE A 31 -8.05 -3.91 -12.22
CA PHE A 31 -7.30 -3.84 -13.48
C PHE A 31 -5.79 -4.05 -13.28
N SER A 32 -5.39 -4.55 -12.11
CA SER A 32 -3.98 -4.64 -11.77
C SER A 32 -3.67 -5.84 -10.89
N GLU A 33 -2.47 -6.36 -11.04
CA GLU A 33 -1.93 -7.40 -10.19
C GLU A 33 -0.61 -6.93 -9.60
N VAL A 34 -0.35 -7.26 -8.32
CA VAL A 34 0.87 -6.86 -7.64
C VAL A 34 1.66 -8.11 -7.29
N TYR A 35 2.93 -8.11 -7.64
CA TYR A 35 3.86 -9.20 -7.39
C TYR A 35 5.02 -8.74 -6.53
N ARG A 36 5.43 -9.59 -5.59
CA ARG A 36 6.78 -9.56 -5.03
C ARG A 36 7.76 -9.98 -6.10
N ALA A 37 8.82 -9.20 -6.31
CA ALA A 37 9.85 -9.50 -7.28
C ALA A 37 11.23 -9.09 -6.76
N THR A 38 12.27 -9.74 -7.28
CA THR A 38 13.65 -9.27 -7.14
C THR A 38 14.03 -8.47 -8.38
N TYR A 39 14.44 -7.21 -8.22
CA TYR A 39 15.16 -6.47 -9.26
C TYR A 39 16.61 -6.97 -9.32
N LEU A 40 16.97 -7.61 -10.42
CA LEU A 40 18.19 -8.43 -10.52
C LEU A 40 19.48 -7.60 -10.55
N LEU A 41 19.45 -6.40 -11.12
CA LEU A 41 20.64 -5.56 -11.28
C LEU A 41 21.16 -5.02 -9.94
N GLU A 42 20.27 -4.73 -9.01
CA GLU A 42 20.61 -4.21 -7.67
C GLU A 42 20.35 -5.22 -6.55
N ASN A 43 19.88 -6.43 -6.90
CA ASN A 43 19.43 -7.46 -5.97
C ASN A 43 18.45 -6.91 -4.89
N GLN A 44 17.56 -6.02 -5.32
CA GLN A 44 16.60 -5.34 -4.44
C GLN A 44 15.23 -6.02 -4.51
N GLN A 45 14.59 -6.22 -3.36
CA GLN A 45 13.19 -6.66 -3.29
C GLN A 45 12.25 -5.49 -3.58
N VAL A 46 11.27 -5.71 -4.46
CA VAL A 46 10.32 -4.69 -4.91
C VAL A 46 8.90 -5.26 -5.01
N ALA A 47 7.93 -4.35 -5.01
CA ALA A 47 6.57 -4.65 -5.44
C ALA A 47 6.40 -4.21 -6.90
N LEU A 48 6.12 -5.17 -7.79
CA LEU A 48 5.84 -4.94 -9.21
C LEU A 48 4.33 -4.94 -9.44
N LYS A 49 3.74 -3.76 -9.64
CA LYS A 49 2.32 -3.59 -9.98
C LYS A 49 2.15 -3.56 -11.50
N LYS A 50 1.49 -4.57 -12.04
CA LYS A 50 1.14 -4.71 -13.45
C LYS A 50 -0.27 -4.19 -13.67
N VAL A 51 -0.46 -3.23 -14.58
CA VAL A 51 -1.75 -2.60 -14.87
C VAL A 51 -2.10 -2.78 -16.34
N GLN A 52 -3.27 -3.34 -16.61
CA GLN A 52 -3.76 -3.61 -17.97
C GLN A 52 -4.35 -2.34 -18.60
N ILE A 53 -3.50 -1.36 -18.90
CA ILE A 53 -3.92 -0.03 -19.38
C ILE A 53 -4.65 -0.05 -20.73
N PHE A 54 -4.49 -1.11 -21.53
CA PHE A 54 -5.16 -1.24 -22.84
C PHE A 54 -6.52 -1.93 -22.77
N GLU A 55 -6.83 -2.64 -21.67
CA GLU A 55 -8.16 -3.22 -21.43
C GLU A 55 -9.13 -2.20 -20.80
N MET A 56 -8.63 -1.02 -20.40
CA MET A 56 -9.45 0.07 -19.89
C MET A 56 -10.37 0.59 -21.01
N MET A 57 -11.68 0.44 -20.83
CA MET A 57 -12.71 0.65 -21.87
C MET A 57 -12.82 2.10 -22.37
N ASP A 58 -12.30 3.10 -21.63
CA ASP A 58 -12.43 4.51 -22.00
C ASP A 58 -11.11 5.30 -21.88
N ALA A 59 -10.95 6.33 -22.72
CA ALA A 59 -9.76 7.17 -22.77
C ALA A 59 -9.53 8.01 -21.50
N LYS A 60 -10.58 8.28 -20.73
CA LYS A 60 -10.50 9.06 -19.50
C LYS A 60 -9.84 8.25 -18.39
N SER A 61 -10.25 6.99 -18.20
CA SER A 61 -9.66 6.05 -17.25
C SER A 61 -8.15 5.86 -17.47
N ARG A 62 -7.70 5.82 -18.73
CA ARG A 62 -6.27 5.80 -19.07
C ARG A 62 -5.55 7.10 -18.69
N GLN A 63 -6.15 8.25 -18.97
CA GLN A 63 -5.58 9.54 -18.57
C GLN A 63 -5.49 9.70 -17.05
N ASP A 64 -6.51 9.24 -16.33
CA ASP A 64 -6.53 9.31 -14.87
C ASP A 64 -5.47 8.38 -14.26
N CYS A 65 -5.24 7.20 -14.84
CA CYS A 65 -4.13 6.32 -14.47
C CYS A 65 -2.76 7.00 -14.68
N ILE A 66 -2.55 7.67 -15.82
CA ILE A 66 -1.30 8.40 -16.09
C ILE A 66 -1.07 9.52 -15.06
N LYS A 67 -2.11 10.31 -14.75
CA LYS A 67 -2.03 11.36 -13.72
C LYS A 67 -1.69 10.80 -12.34
N GLU A 68 -2.26 9.65 -11.97
CA GLU A 68 -1.98 9.00 -10.69
C GLU A 68 -0.49 8.63 -10.58
N ILE A 69 0.11 8.09 -11.66
CA ILE A 69 1.54 7.78 -11.70
C ILE A 69 2.38 9.04 -11.59
N ASP A 70 2.01 10.11 -12.28
CA ASP A 70 2.74 11.37 -12.25
C ASP A 70 2.70 12.04 -10.88
N LEU A 71 1.60 11.89 -10.13
CA LEU A 71 1.54 12.25 -8.73
C LEU A 71 2.45 11.34 -7.88
N LEU A 72 2.35 10.02 -8.08
CA LEU A 72 3.13 9.05 -7.31
C LEU A 72 4.64 9.25 -7.45
N LYS A 73 5.12 9.60 -8.66
CA LYS A 73 6.52 9.96 -8.93
C LYS A 73 7.05 11.13 -8.09
N GLN A 74 6.19 12.05 -7.70
CA GLN A 74 6.57 13.25 -6.94
C GLN A 74 6.58 13.02 -5.42
N LEU A 75 6.00 11.91 -4.95
CA LEU A 75 5.92 11.60 -3.53
C LEU A 75 7.24 10.99 -3.04
N ASN A 76 7.88 11.66 -2.08
CA ASN A 76 9.08 11.18 -1.41
C ASN A 76 9.01 11.47 0.08
N HIS A 77 8.49 10.53 0.86
CA HIS A 77 8.30 10.67 2.30
C HIS A 77 8.47 9.32 3.00
N PRO A 78 9.09 9.24 4.19
CA PRO A 78 9.35 7.97 4.90
C PRO A 78 8.10 7.14 5.24
N ASN A 79 6.90 7.73 5.19
CA ASN A 79 5.64 7.04 5.47
C ASN A 79 4.77 6.82 4.22
N VAL A 80 5.34 7.02 3.02
CA VAL A 80 4.65 6.83 1.75
C VAL A 80 5.48 5.85 0.94
N ILE A 81 4.83 4.81 0.40
CA ILE A 81 5.50 3.81 -0.43
C ILE A 81 6.22 4.51 -1.58
N LYS A 82 7.54 4.31 -1.65
CA LYS A 82 8.36 4.99 -2.63
C LYS A 82 8.12 4.44 -4.04
N TYR A 83 7.88 5.35 -4.98
CA TYR A 83 7.97 5.05 -6.41
C TYR A 83 9.44 4.88 -6.81
N LEU A 84 9.76 3.78 -7.51
CA LEU A 84 11.11 3.50 -7.97
C LEU A 84 11.24 3.76 -9.48
N ASP A 85 10.37 3.16 -10.29
CA ASP A 85 10.30 3.39 -11.73
C ASP A 85 8.98 2.88 -12.34
N SER A 86 8.75 3.11 -13.64
CA SER A 86 7.67 2.48 -14.40
C SER A 86 8.02 2.37 -15.88
N PHE A 87 7.50 1.35 -16.54
CA PHE A 87 7.74 1.07 -17.95
C PHE A 87 6.55 0.32 -18.56
N ILE A 88 6.39 0.41 -19.88
CA ILE A 88 5.33 -0.29 -20.61
C ILE A 88 5.96 -1.47 -21.34
N GLU A 89 5.46 -2.68 -21.08
CA GLU A 89 5.89 -3.92 -21.72
C GLU A 89 4.72 -4.90 -21.75
N ASP A 90 4.61 -5.72 -22.80
CA ASP A 90 3.53 -6.70 -22.98
C ASP A 90 2.10 -6.12 -22.90
N ASN A 91 1.90 -4.87 -23.35
CA ASN A 91 0.64 -4.12 -23.18
C ASN A 91 0.21 -3.97 -21.71
N GLU A 92 1.16 -4.01 -20.79
CA GLU A 92 0.96 -3.72 -19.38
C GLU A 92 1.81 -2.51 -19.01
N LEU A 93 1.26 -1.64 -18.18
CA LEU A 93 2.05 -0.69 -17.44
C LEU A 93 2.59 -1.39 -16.19
N ASN A 94 3.91 -1.46 -16.09
CA ASN A 94 4.62 -2.03 -14.96
C ASN A 94 5.11 -0.88 -14.09
N ILE A 95 4.65 -0.83 -12.83
CA ILE A 95 5.05 0.16 -11.84
C ILE A 95 5.88 -0.55 -10.77
N VAL A 96 7.10 -0.06 -10.56
CA VAL A 96 8.07 -0.60 -9.60
C VAL A 96 8.00 0.25 -8.34
N LEU A 97 7.65 -0.39 -7.22
CA LEU A 97 7.43 0.24 -5.93
C LEU A 97 8.33 -0.39 -4.87
N GLU A 98 8.61 0.38 -3.83
CA GLU A 98 9.11 -0.16 -2.57
C GLU A 98 8.17 -1.27 -2.05
N LEU A 99 8.77 -2.36 -1.55
CA LEU A 99 8.03 -3.47 -0.98
C LEU A 99 7.74 -3.23 0.50
N ALA A 100 6.45 -3.23 0.87
CA ALA A 100 6.02 -3.26 2.25
C ALA A 100 5.93 -4.71 2.76
N ASP A 101 7.05 -5.24 3.27
CA ASP A 101 7.14 -6.65 3.71
C ASP A 101 6.21 -7.02 4.87
N ALA A 102 5.75 -6.04 5.66
CA ALA A 102 4.81 -6.26 6.76
C ALA A 102 3.35 -6.52 6.32
N GLY A 103 3.06 -6.43 5.02
CA GLY A 103 1.71 -6.62 4.48
C GLY A 103 0.80 -5.42 4.70
N ASP A 104 -0.51 -5.60 4.42
CA ASP A 104 -1.49 -4.54 4.56
C ASP A 104 -2.10 -4.47 5.97
N LEU A 105 -2.55 -3.27 6.35
CA LEU A 105 -3.15 -3.00 7.65
C LEU A 105 -4.41 -3.85 7.89
N SER A 106 -5.22 -4.14 6.86
CA SER A 106 -6.41 -4.97 7.05
C SER A 106 -6.04 -6.42 7.38
N HIS A 107 -4.97 -6.96 6.78
CA HIS A 107 -4.44 -8.26 7.11
C HIS A 107 -3.92 -8.29 8.55
N MET A 108 -3.17 -7.28 8.97
CA MET A 108 -2.72 -7.15 10.36
C MET A 108 -3.91 -7.09 11.34
N ILE A 109 -4.95 -6.32 11.02
CA ILE A 109 -6.18 -6.24 11.85
C ILE A 109 -6.90 -7.60 11.88
N LYS A 110 -7.00 -8.32 10.76
CA LYS A 110 -7.63 -9.65 10.71
C LYS A 110 -6.84 -10.70 11.49
N MET A 111 -5.52 -10.72 11.33
CA MET A 111 -4.65 -11.60 12.11
C MET A 111 -4.77 -11.29 13.60
N ALA A 112 -4.91 -10.01 13.95
CA ALA A 112 -5.11 -9.61 15.32
C ALA A 112 -6.48 -10.03 15.85
N ALA A 113 -7.55 -9.75 15.12
CA ALA A 113 -8.92 -10.05 15.55
C ALA A 113 -9.29 -11.54 15.44
N LEU A 114 -8.50 -12.37 14.76
CA LEU A 114 -8.81 -13.76 14.35
C LEU A 114 -10.13 -13.92 13.56
N GLN A 115 -10.75 -12.81 13.13
CA GLN A 115 -12.01 -12.74 12.40
C GLN A 115 -11.98 -11.58 11.41
N SER A 116 -12.80 -11.63 10.35
CA SER A 116 -13.01 -10.46 9.51
C SER A 116 -13.68 -9.35 10.34
N PRO A 117 -13.27 -8.07 10.23
CA PRO A 117 -13.83 -6.98 11.05
C PRO A 117 -15.34 -6.86 10.98
N PHE A 118 -15.97 -7.37 9.91
CA PHE A 118 -17.42 -7.32 9.74
C PHE A 118 -18.09 -8.70 9.72
N TYR A 119 -17.39 -9.79 10.05
CA TYR A 119 -17.92 -11.16 9.97
C TYR A 119 -19.26 -11.34 10.71
N SER A 120 -20.18 -12.11 10.13
CA SER A 120 -21.38 -12.64 10.80
C SER A 120 -21.85 -13.93 10.09
N ASP A 121 -22.46 -14.85 10.85
CA ASP A 121 -22.90 -16.17 10.35
C ASP A 121 -23.98 -16.10 9.25
N GLN A 122 -24.60 -14.93 9.04
CA GLN A 122 -25.63 -14.67 8.03
C GLN A 122 -25.38 -13.36 7.27
N MET A 123 -24.16 -13.15 6.77
CA MET A 123 -23.83 -11.90 6.08
C MET A 123 -24.43 -11.84 4.67
N ASN A 124 -25.22 -10.79 4.40
CA ASN A 124 -25.58 -10.36 3.04
C ASN A 124 -25.01 -8.95 2.80
N LEU A 125 -25.06 -8.46 1.55
CA LEU A 125 -24.46 -7.17 1.20
C LEU A 125 -25.06 -6.00 2.02
N LEU A 126 -26.35 -6.07 2.33
CA LEU A 126 -27.04 -5.04 3.11
C LEU A 126 -26.55 -5.01 4.56
N SER A 127 -26.42 -6.17 5.21
CA SER A 127 -25.91 -6.23 6.59
C SER A 127 -24.44 -5.82 6.69
N LEU A 128 -23.63 -6.12 5.66
CA LEU A 128 -22.26 -5.60 5.58
C LEU A 128 -22.23 -4.07 5.46
N CYS A 129 -23.04 -3.47 4.56
CA CYS A 129 -23.11 -2.01 4.41
C CYS A 129 -23.52 -1.34 5.72
N GLN A 130 -24.54 -1.85 6.40
CA GLN A 130 -24.99 -1.31 7.69
C GLN A 130 -23.89 -1.36 8.74
N LYS A 131 -23.13 -2.46 8.83
CA LYS A 131 -22.00 -2.57 9.76
C LYS A 131 -20.86 -1.60 9.44
N ILE A 132 -20.56 -1.38 8.16
CA ILE A 132 -19.56 -0.40 7.74
C ILE A 132 -20.01 1.03 8.08
N GLU A 133 -21.26 1.38 7.77
CA GLU A 133 -21.84 2.70 8.05
C GLU A 133 -21.89 3.00 9.55
N GLN A 134 -22.23 1.99 10.36
CA GLN A 134 -22.31 2.12 11.82
C GLN A 134 -20.95 1.93 12.51
N CYS A 135 -19.91 1.57 11.75
CA CYS A 135 -18.63 1.14 12.27
C CYS A 135 -18.75 0.06 13.37
N ASP A 136 -19.65 -0.90 13.15
CA ASP A 136 -19.89 -2.03 14.04
C ASP A 136 -18.89 -3.15 13.73
N TYR A 137 -17.80 -3.20 14.50
CA TYR A 137 -16.76 -4.23 14.44
C TYR A 137 -16.47 -4.78 15.85
N PRO A 138 -16.16 -6.08 16.00
CA PRO A 138 -15.78 -6.63 17.30
C PRO A 138 -14.45 -6.01 17.75
N PRO A 139 -14.35 -5.52 18.99
CA PRO A 139 -13.11 -4.94 19.50
C PRO A 139 -11.99 -5.99 19.51
N LEU A 140 -10.75 -5.54 19.32
CA LEU A 140 -9.59 -6.44 19.33
C LEU A 140 -9.47 -7.18 20.68
N PRO A 141 -9.11 -8.48 20.67
CA PRO A 141 -9.04 -9.29 21.89
C PRO A 141 -8.06 -8.71 22.94
N PRO A 142 -8.50 -8.50 24.20
CA PRO A 142 -7.63 -7.96 25.27
C PRO A 142 -6.44 -8.85 25.61
N GLU A 143 -6.58 -10.16 25.40
CA GLU A 143 -5.57 -11.16 25.74
C GLU A 143 -4.37 -11.18 24.78
N HIS A 144 -4.51 -10.59 23.60
CA HIS A 144 -3.49 -10.60 22.56
C HIS A 144 -2.93 -9.20 22.26
N PHE A 145 -3.71 -8.14 22.52
CA PHE A 145 -3.32 -6.77 22.15
C PHE A 145 -3.37 -5.82 23.34
N SER A 146 -2.31 -5.02 23.47
CA SER A 146 -2.26 -3.94 24.46
C SER A 146 -3.44 -3.00 24.29
N GLU A 147 -3.98 -2.51 25.40
CA GLU A 147 -5.01 -1.46 25.42
C GLU A 147 -4.68 -0.27 24.50
N LYS A 148 -3.39 0.08 24.40
CA LYS A 148 -2.87 1.19 23.61
C LYS A 148 -3.07 0.93 22.12
N LEU A 149 -2.71 -0.27 21.65
CA LEU A 149 -2.96 -0.66 20.25
C LEU A 149 -4.45 -0.68 19.93
N ARG A 150 -5.27 -1.21 20.84
CA ARG A 150 -6.73 -1.30 20.64
C ARG A 150 -7.37 0.08 20.57
N SER A 151 -6.91 1.01 21.41
CA SER A 151 -7.32 2.41 21.35
C SER A 151 -6.92 3.07 20.04
N LEU A 152 -5.66 2.90 19.58
CA LEU A 152 -5.21 3.43 18.30
C LEU A 152 -6.05 2.90 17.12
N VAL A 153 -6.31 1.59 17.07
CA VAL A 153 -7.13 0.98 16.02
C VAL A 153 -8.54 1.55 16.03
N SER A 154 -9.15 1.72 17.22
CA SER A 154 -10.48 2.32 17.36
C SER A 154 -10.54 3.77 16.88
N MET A 155 -9.48 4.56 17.09
CA MET A 155 -9.37 5.91 16.53
C MET A 155 -9.28 5.87 14.99
N CYS A 156 -8.49 4.96 14.42
CA CYS A 156 -8.26 4.87 12.97
C CYS A 156 -9.52 4.50 12.16
N ILE A 157 -10.43 3.72 12.74
CA ILE A 157 -11.66 3.27 12.06
C ILE A 157 -12.89 4.10 12.40
N ASN A 158 -12.74 5.26 13.06
CA ASN A 158 -13.86 6.14 13.42
C ASN A 158 -14.74 6.47 12.20
N PRO A 159 -16.08 6.32 12.27
CA PRO A 159 -16.95 6.64 11.13
C PRO A 159 -16.88 8.13 10.73
N ASP A 160 -16.64 9.03 11.69
CA ASP A 160 -16.35 10.43 11.40
C ASP A 160 -14.89 10.58 10.92
N ALA A 161 -14.70 11.12 9.72
CA ALA A 161 -13.39 11.27 9.10
C ALA A 161 -12.55 12.37 9.78
N ASP A 162 -13.18 13.38 10.37
CA ASP A 162 -12.49 14.51 11.03
C ASP A 162 -11.94 14.10 12.41
N GLU A 163 -12.52 13.08 13.03
CA GLU A 163 -12.08 12.49 14.30
C GLU A 163 -10.99 11.41 14.12
N ARG A 164 -10.66 11.03 12.87
CA ARG A 164 -9.58 10.07 12.62
C ARG A 164 -8.23 10.75 12.83
N PRO A 165 -7.26 10.04 13.45
CA PRO A 165 -5.91 10.56 13.58
C PRO A 165 -5.26 10.68 12.21
N ASP A 166 -4.49 11.76 12.02
CA ASP A 166 -3.63 11.86 10.85
C ASP A 166 -2.47 10.85 10.93
N ILE A 167 -1.77 10.67 9.79
CA ILE A 167 -0.66 9.72 9.71
C ILE A 167 0.51 10.09 10.63
N VAL A 168 0.65 11.37 11.00
CA VAL A 168 1.71 11.85 11.88
C VAL A 168 1.44 11.38 13.30
N PHE A 169 0.21 11.53 13.79
CA PHE A 169 -0.25 11.03 15.07
C PHE A 169 -0.10 9.52 15.16
N VAL A 170 -0.58 8.77 14.15
CA VAL A 170 -0.48 7.30 14.14
C VAL A 170 0.97 6.85 14.25
N LEU A 171 1.89 7.48 13.52
CA LEU A 171 3.31 7.18 13.60
C LEU A 171 3.90 7.50 14.98
N GLN A 172 3.59 8.67 15.54
CA GLN A 172 4.07 9.07 16.86
C GLN A 172 3.60 8.12 17.95
N PHE A 173 2.31 7.77 17.93
CA PHE A 173 1.71 6.82 18.85
C PHE A 173 2.36 5.44 18.73
N SER A 174 2.58 4.95 17.51
CA SER A 174 3.28 3.68 17.27
C SER A 174 4.71 3.67 17.79
N LYS A 175 5.46 4.77 17.63
CA LYS A 175 6.82 4.91 18.19
C LYS A 175 6.80 4.88 19.72
N GLN A 176 5.83 5.57 20.32
CA GLN A 176 5.68 5.62 21.77
C GLN A 176 5.33 4.23 22.33
N MET A 177 4.47 3.47 21.64
CA MET A 177 4.18 2.09 21.97
C MET A 177 5.42 1.19 21.96
N GLN A 178 6.29 1.33 20.95
CA GLN A 178 7.54 0.57 20.89
C GLN A 178 8.45 0.87 22.10
N LEU A 179 8.56 2.14 22.49
CA LEU A 179 9.35 2.54 23.66
C LEU A 179 8.80 1.96 24.97
N TRP A 180 7.47 1.94 25.13
CA TRP A 180 6.83 1.33 26.31
C TRP A 180 7.07 -0.17 26.40
N THR A 181 7.03 -0.88 25.27
CA THR A 181 7.33 -2.32 25.23
C THR A 181 8.81 -2.64 25.35
N ALA A 182 9.72 -1.73 24.96
CA ALA A 182 11.17 -1.94 25.10
C ALA A 182 11.69 -1.66 26.53
N SER A 183 10.87 -1.04 27.38
CA SER A 183 11.21 -0.68 28.77
C SER A 183 10.67 -1.68 29.80
N THR A 184 10.09 -2.80 29.35
CA THR A 184 9.59 -3.91 30.18
C THR A 184 10.39 -5.16 29.86
#